data_AF-A0A239ES03-F1
#
_entry.id   AF-A0A239ES03-F1
#
_cell.length_a   1.000
_cell.length_b   1.000
_cell.length_c   1.000
_cell.angle_alpha   90.00
_cell.angle_beta   90.00
_cell.angle_gamma   90.00
#
_symmetry.space_group_name_H-M   'P 1'
#
loop_
_entity.id
_entity.type
_entity.pdbx_description
1 polymer ?
#
loop_
_entity_poly.entity_id
_entity_poly.type
_entity_poly.pdbx_seq_one_letter_code
_entity_poly.pdbx_strand_id
1 'polypeptide(L)'
;MSSTEAESGGDNTPDPTAPPSTTPPVDPTFAGPAAAPADAPAAPAVTPEPYTPPATPVSEWARPVEGAAPPVVPPAQTYPFPQPPPPFGGQPATGQPAAYPPPPGAFPPPGAFPAPGAYPPPGAYPPPGAYPPPGAYPAGAYPQPGQHAVPGWPPPPATPASRRRGGVLAVVIIAVAAAIMLLCGASINRVVDRANDTIDHGYADDEPFTLPSGFAFPTEPTTAPTVESTGPQASETAAKDIYDLHQVCDENVYFPDSPKRSGKAPHPVVLLTKDGPDSVRWQNPVYYLTDEGTSDADEATWASRDPAKVQMAACLDWTSAGSKIRTCKYDDPKPDTVTLYRATWRLRVYEVATHRLLLDKKLNGDETTCPFSTLVGTDKKIYAAISDHLAITSLRNLVKK
;
A
#
# COMPACT_ATOMS: atom_id res chain seq x y z
N MET A 1 84.85 -10.41 33.92
CA MET A 1 84.14 -9.49 33.00
C MET A 1 83.78 -10.32 31.78
N SER A 2 82.48 -10.45 31.47
CA SER A 2 81.90 -11.03 30.23
C SER A 2 82.28 -12.48 29.85
N SER A 3 81.52 -13.24 29.06
CA SER A 3 80.06 -13.37 28.83
C SER A 3 79.80 -14.75 28.18
N THR A 4 78.54 -15.21 28.07
CA THR A 4 78.21 -16.61 27.71
C THR A 4 77.26 -16.72 26.50
N GLU A 5 77.62 -17.54 25.50
CA GLU A 5 76.82 -18.07 24.35
C GLU A 5 77.64 -19.24 23.74
N ALA A 6 77.19 -20.43 23.32
CA ALA A 6 75.88 -21.13 23.24
C ALA A 6 74.83 -20.61 22.23
N GLU A 7 74.24 -21.42 21.33
CA GLU A 7 74.57 -22.79 20.83
C GLU A 7 73.96 -23.04 19.42
N SER A 8 74.02 -24.27 18.89
CA SER A 8 73.67 -24.65 17.51
C SER A 8 72.18 -24.52 17.16
N GLY A 9 71.89 -24.11 15.91
CA GLY A 9 70.54 -24.09 15.33
C GLY A 9 70.33 -25.22 14.30
N GLY A 10 69.23 -25.96 14.42
CA GLY A 10 68.84 -27.05 13.51
C GLY A 10 67.59 -26.73 12.70
N ASP A 11 67.61 -27.10 11.41
CA ASP A 11 66.53 -26.86 10.44
C ASP A 11 65.35 -27.84 10.63
N ASN A 12 64.11 -27.36 10.44
CA ASN A 12 62.88 -28.15 10.44
C ASN A 12 61.76 -27.40 9.67
N THR A 13 61.42 -27.90 8.48
CA THR A 13 60.30 -27.39 7.66
C THR A 13 59.11 -28.37 7.69
N PRO A 14 57.90 -27.96 8.13
CA PRO A 14 56.72 -28.82 8.15
C PRO A 14 55.87 -28.78 6.86
N ASP A 15 55.26 -29.91 6.51
CA ASP A 15 54.36 -30.13 5.36
C ASP A 15 52.90 -29.69 5.66
N PRO A 16 52.26 -28.85 4.83
CA PRO A 16 50.93 -28.28 5.11
C PRO A 16 49.75 -29.07 4.47
N THR A 17 49.56 -30.36 4.80
CA THR A 17 48.51 -31.20 4.18
C THR A 17 47.58 -31.95 5.16
N ALA A 18 46.86 -31.24 6.05
CA ALA A 18 45.67 -31.77 6.75
C ALA A 18 44.77 -30.66 7.38
N PRO A 19 43.44 -30.65 7.15
CA PRO A 19 42.51 -29.82 7.91
C PRO A 19 42.05 -30.52 9.22
N PRO A 20 41.98 -29.82 10.37
CA PRO A 20 41.57 -30.42 11.64
C PRO A 20 40.03 -30.50 11.77
N SER A 21 39.50 -31.72 11.88
CA SER A 21 38.08 -31.96 12.19
C SER A 21 37.74 -31.58 13.64
N THR A 22 36.83 -30.63 13.84
CA THR A 22 36.35 -30.20 15.16
C THR A 22 34.89 -30.56 15.38
N THR A 23 34.64 -31.78 15.86
CA THR A 23 33.31 -32.23 16.30
C THR A 23 33.23 -32.19 17.83
N PRO A 24 32.31 -31.42 18.45
CA PRO A 24 32.11 -31.46 19.90
C PRO A 24 31.45 -32.80 20.33
N PRO A 25 31.70 -33.29 21.56
CA PRO A 25 31.04 -34.49 22.07
C PRO A 25 29.54 -34.25 22.29
N VAL A 26 28.72 -35.24 21.95
CA VAL A 26 27.26 -35.21 22.16
C VAL A 26 26.94 -35.85 23.51
N ASP A 27 26.21 -35.12 24.37
CA ASP A 27 25.74 -35.59 25.68
C ASP A 27 24.43 -36.41 25.54
N PRO A 28 24.41 -37.70 25.90
CA PRO A 28 23.28 -38.59 25.66
C PRO A 28 22.27 -38.63 26.82
N THR A 29 21.81 -37.47 27.30
CA THR A 29 20.83 -37.37 28.41
C THR A 29 19.45 -36.89 27.96
N PHE A 30 18.80 -37.63 27.04
CA PHE A 30 17.42 -37.33 26.62
C PHE A 30 16.41 -38.24 27.34
N ALA A 31 15.86 -37.75 28.46
CA ALA A 31 14.81 -38.46 29.19
C ALA A 31 13.50 -38.49 28.37
N GLY A 32 12.98 -39.69 28.10
CA GLY A 32 11.70 -39.84 27.41
C GLY A 32 10.51 -39.38 28.28
N PRO A 33 9.38 -38.99 27.66
CA PRO A 33 8.20 -38.57 28.40
C PRO A 33 7.65 -39.72 29.27
N ALA A 34 7.48 -39.45 30.56
CA ALA A 34 6.89 -40.42 31.48
C ALA A 34 5.42 -40.67 31.12
N ALA A 35 5.01 -41.94 31.11
CA ALA A 35 3.61 -42.31 30.91
C ALA A 35 2.76 -41.82 32.08
N ALA A 36 1.63 -41.15 31.78
CA ALA A 36 0.70 -40.70 32.80
C ALA A 36 0.01 -41.90 33.49
N PRO A 37 -0.14 -41.88 34.84
CA PRO A 37 -0.83 -42.95 35.55
C PRO A 37 -2.33 -42.91 35.24
N ALA A 38 -2.84 -43.98 34.63
CA ALA A 38 -4.26 -44.18 34.42
C ALA A 38 -4.92 -44.77 35.68
N ASP A 39 -5.19 -43.91 36.67
CA ASP A 39 -6.30 -44.08 37.63
C ASP A 39 -6.45 -42.81 38.49
N ALA A 40 -7.43 -41.97 38.14
CA ALA A 40 -7.86 -40.82 38.93
C ALA A 40 -9.40 -40.79 38.96
N PRO A 41 -10.05 -40.76 40.14
CA PRO A 41 -11.50 -40.79 40.22
C PRO A 41 -12.11 -39.50 39.64
N ALA A 42 -13.24 -39.64 38.93
CA ALA A 42 -13.89 -38.52 38.27
C ALA A 42 -14.36 -37.46 39.29
N ALA A 43 -13.91 -36.22 39.11
CA ALA A 43 -14.41 -35.09 39.87
C ALA A 43 -15.91 -34.83 39.56
N PRO A 44 -16.71 -34.37 40.53
CA PRO A 44 -18.12 -34.04 40.29
C PRO A 44 -18.24 -32.89 39.29
N ALA A 45 -19.23 -32.96 38.40
CA ALA A 45 -19.47 -31.94 37.39
C ALA A 45 -19.91 -30.61 38.04
N VAL A 46 -19.01 -29.63 38.04
CA VAL A 46 -19.32 -28.25 38.44
C VAL A 46 -20.11 -27.59 37.31
N THR A 47 -21.38 -27.26 37.58
CA THR A 47 -22.18 -26.41 36.69
C THR A 47 -21.53 -25.03 36.60
N PRO A 48 -21.24 -24.49 35.40
CA PRO A 48 -20.67 -23.15 35.29
C PRO A 48 -21.70 -22.09 35.72
N GLU A 49 -21.36 -21.30 36.72
CA GLU A 49 -22.12 -20.09 37.04
C GLU A 49 -21.99 -19.06 35.90
N PRO A 50 -23.02 -18.22 35.66
CA PRO A 50 -22.97 -17.23 34.60
C PRO A 50 -21.89 -16.18 34.89
N TYR A 51 -20.86 -16.12 34.05
CA TYR A 51 -19.78 -15.13 34.13
C TYR A 51 -20.34 -13.71 33.99
N THR A 52 -20.44 -12.99 35.11
CA THR A 52 -20.59 -11.54 35.14
C THR A 52 -19.21 -10.89 34.95
N PRO A 53 -18.97 -10.12 33.87
CA PRO A 53 -17.72 -9.41 33.72
C PRO A 53 -17.56 -8.37 34.84
N PRO A 54 -16.34 -8.17 35.38
CA PRO A 54 -16.10 -7.12 36.35
C PRO A 54 -16.42 -5.76 35.73
N ALA A 55 -17.12 -4.90 36.49
CA ALA A 55 -17.45 -3.56 36.04
C ALA A 55 -16.17 -2.78 35.70
N THR A 56 -16.10 -2.24 34.49
CA THR A 56 -14.97 -1.41 34.07
C THR A 56 -14.90 -0.17 34.97
N PRO A 57 -13.69 0.22 35.45
CA PRO A 57 -13.53 1.47 36.19
C PRO A 57 -13.79 2.64 35.25
N VAL A 58 -14.97 3.25 35.35
CA VAL A 58 -15.31 4.48 34.61
C VAL A 58 -14.32 5.59 35.00
N SER A 59 -13.59 6.08 34.01
CA SER A 59 -12.55 7.10 34.17
C SER A 59 -13.09 8.34 34.89
N GLU A 60 -12.38 8.78 35.93
CA GLU A 60 -12.84 9.86 36.82
C GLU A 60 -13.07 11.21 36.11
N TRP A 61 -12.42 11.39 34.95
CA TRP A 61 -12.62 12.48 33.98
C TRP A 61 -14.04 12.59 33.41
N ALA A 62 -14.92 11.60 33.60
CA ALA A 62 -16.30 11.62 33.14
C ALA A 62 -17.29 12.27 34.15
N ARG A 63 -16.82 12.78 35.30
CA ARG A 63 -17.66 13.49 36.27
C ARG A 63 -18.02 14.90 35.76
N PRO A 64 -19.30 15.28 35.66
CA PRO A 64 -19.69 16.66 35.38
C PRO A 64 -19.16 17.61 36.47
N VAL A 65 -18.70 18.79 36.08
CA VAL A 65 -18.26 19.82 37.03
C VAL A 65 -19.49 20.46 37.69
N GLU A 66 -19.73 20.09 38.94
CA GLU A 66 -20.87 20.54 39.73
C GLU A 66 -20.75 22.06 40.00
N GLY A 67 -21.54 22.86 39.29
CA GLY A 67 -21.50 24.32 39.32
C GLY A 67 -21.39 25.01 37.96
N ALA A 68 -21.14 24.29 36.87
CA ALA A 68 -21.23 24.85 35.53
C ALA A 68 -22.69 25.18 35.16
N ALA A 69 -22.99 26.45 34.88
CA ALA A 69 -24.31 26.85 34.39
C ALA A 69 -24.60 26.21 33.01
N PRO A 70 -25.83 25.77 32.72
CA PRO A 70 -26.15 25.16 31.44
C PRO A 70 -25.93 26.16 30.29
N PRO A 71 -25.41 25.73 29.13
CA PRO A 71 -25.25 26.61 27.98
C PRO A 71 -26.60 27.17 27.55
N VAL A 72 -26.65 28.48 27.30
CA VAL A 72 -27.86 29.15 26.81
C VAL A 72 -28.14 28.64 25.40
N VAL A 73 -29.09 27.70 25.29
CA VAL A 73 -29.55 27.18 24.00
C VAL A 73 -30.17 28.34 23.22
N PRO A 74 -29.63 28.72 22.03
CA PRO A 74 -30.25 29.76 21.22
C PRO A 74 -31.64 29.28 20.75
N PRO A 75 -32.63 30.18 20.63
CA PRO A 75 -33.97 29.80 20.22
C PRO A 75 -33.93 29.12 18.84
N ALA A 76 -34.56 27.95 18.74
CA ALA A 76 -34.58 27.16 17.52
C ALA A 76 -35.18 27.98 16.37
N GLN A 77 -34.39 28.24 15.33
CA GLN A 77 -34.89 28.94 14.15
C GLN A 77 -35.85 28.02 13.38
N THR A 78 -37.13 28.35 13.44
CA THR A 78 -38.18 27.74 12.63
C THR A 78 -38.04 28.22 11.19
N TYR A 79 -37.19 27.55 10.42
CA TYR A 79 -37.15 27.70 8.97
C TYR A 79 -38.54 27.38 8.38
N PRO A 80 -39.16 28.30 7.61
CA PRO A 80 -40.42 28.02 6.95
C PRO A 80 -40.20 26.97 5.86
N PHE A 81 -41.11 25.99 5.77
CA PHE A 81 -41.09 25.00 4.69
C PHE A 81 -41.15 25.70 3.32
N PRO A 82 -40.37 25.26 2.32
CA PRO A 82 -40.47 25.78 0.95
C PRO A 82 -41.87 25.51 0.41
N GLN A 83 -42.51 26.54 -0.14
CA GLN A 83 -43.84 26.40 -0.72
C GLN A 83 -43.77 25.67 -2.07
N PRO A 84 -44.79 24.86 -2.43
CA PRO A 84 -44.85 24.24 -3.75
C PRO A 84 -44.94 25.33 -4.85
N PRO A 85 -44.32 25.11 -6.02
CA PRO A 85 -44.32 26.08 -7.10
C PRO A 85 -45.75 26.34 -7.63
N PRO A 86 -46.06 27.57 -8.06
CA PRO A 86 -47.37 27.90 -8.61
C PRO A 86 -47.64 27.20 -9.95
N PRO A 87 -48.90 26.88 -10.28
CA PRO A 87 -49.24 26.28 -11.56
C PRO A 87 -49.02 27.27 -12.71
N PHE A 88 -48.45 26.79 -13.81
CA PHE A 88 -48.17 27.58 -15.01
C PHE A 88 -49.46 28.06 -15.71
N GLY A 89 -49.90 29.27 -15.39
CA GLY A 89 -50.92 29.99 -16.14
C GLY A 89 -50.33 30.58 -17.43
N GLY A 90 -50.77 30.09 -18.59
CA GLY A 90 -50.31 30.60 -19.89
C GLY A 90 -50.93 31.96 -20.23
N GLN A 91 -50.14 32.87 -20.79
CA GLN A 91 -50.60 34.10 -21.44
C GLN A 91 -49.89 34.35 -22.78
N PRO A 92 -50.49 35.13 -23.70
CA PRO A 92 -50.22 35.02 -25.14
C PRO A 92 -49.09 35.92 -25.64
N ALA A 93 -48.59 35.59 -26.83
CA ALA A 93 -47.59 36.39 -27.54
C ALA A 93 -48.16 37.71 -28.09
N THR A 94 -47.48 38.82 -27.79
CA THR A 94 -47.56 40.08 -28.55
C THR A 94 -46.14 40.56 -28.85
N GLY A 95 -45.85 40.86 -30.11
CA GLY A 95 -44.47 40.91 -30.61
C GLY A 95 -43.72 42.23 -30.40
N GLN A 96 -42.39 42.10 -30.36
CA GLN A 96 -41.43 43.16 -30.69
C GLN A 96 -40.46 42.62 -31.76
N PRO A 97 -39.97 43.44 -32.70
CA PRO A 97 -39.03 43.00 -33.73
C PRO A 97 -37.62 42.83 -33.13
N ALA A 98 -37.21 41.59 -32.88
CA ALA A 98 -35.84 41.28 -32.51
C ALA A 98 -34.88 41.58 -33.67
N ALA A 99 -33.74 42.19 -33.37
CA ALA A 99 -32.67 42.37 -34.35
C ALA A 99 -32.06 41.02 -34.72
N TYR A 100 -31.79 40.81 -36.02
CA TYR A 100 -31.13 39.58 -36.49
C TYR A 100 -29.72 39.47 -35.90
N PRO A 101 -29.31 38.29 -35.40
CA PRO A 101 -27.89 38.02 -35.17
C PRO A 101 -27.14 38.00 -36.52
N PRO A 102 -25.86 38.37 -36.55
CA PRO A 102 -25.07 38.31 -37.78
C PRO A 102 -24.93 36.86 -38.29
N PRO A 103 -24.82 36.66 -39.62
CA PRO A 103 -24.69 35.32 -40.18
C PRO A 103 -23.40 34.63 -39.69
N PRO A 104 -23.40 33.28 -39.53
CA PRO A 104 -22.20 32.54 -39.17
C PRO A 104 -21.02 32.84 -40.11
N GLY A 105 -19.86 33.13 -39.52
CA GLY A 105 -18.64 33.41 -40.28
C GLY A 105 -18.26 32.23 -41.19
N ALA A 106 -17.76 32.55 -42.38
CA ALA A 106 -17.34 31.52 -43.34
C ALA A 106 -16.22 30.64 -42.76
N PHE A 107 -16.34 29.33 -42.92
CA PHE A 107 -15.27 28.39 -42.60
C PHE A 107 -14.00 28.75 -43.41
N PRO A 108 -12.81 28.72 -42.80
CA PRO A 108 -11.57 28.88 -43.56
C PRO A 108 -11.43 27.72 -44.57
N PRO A 109 -10.86 27.97 -45.76
CA PRO A 109 -10.66 26.91 -46.75
C PRO A 109 -9.76 25.81 -46.18
N PRO A 110 -9.98 24.52 -46.53
CA PRO A 110 -9.13 23.42 -46.07
C PRO A 110 -7.66 23.69 -46.36
N GLY A 111 -6.84 23.73 -45.31
CA GLY A 111 -5.40 23.90 -45.44
C GLY A 111 -4.79 22.79 -46.29
N ALA A 112 -3.95 23.16 -47.26
CA ALA A 112 -3.31 22.19 -48.13
C ALA A 112 -2.45 21.21 -47.29
N PHE A 113 -2.71 19.91 -47.44
CA PHE A 113 -1.89 18.88 -46.83
C PHE A 113 -0.44 19.04 -47.32
N PRO A 114 0.57 19.00 -46.42
CA PRO A 114 1.97 19.01 -46.85
C PRO A 114 2.23 17.79 -47.74
N ALA A 115 2.98 17.99 -48.82
CA ALA A 115 3.33 16.90 -49.73
C ALA A 115 4.06 15.77 -48.96
N PRO A 116 3.77 14.49 -49.25
CA PRO A 116 4.43 13.37 -48.58
C PRO A 116 5.97 13.51 -48.64
N GLY A 117 6.60 13.55 -47.47
CA GLY A 117 8.05 13.67 -47.37
C GLY A 117 8.74 12.53 -48.11
N ALA A 118 9.77 12.85 -48.90
CA ALA A 118 10.51 11.85 -49.65
C ALA A 118 11.11 10.80 -48.69
N TYR A 119 10.90 9.51 -48.99
CA TYR A 119 11.53 8.43 -48.24
C TYR A 119 13.05 8.60 -48.26
N PRO A 120 13.74 8.47 -47.11
CA PRO A 120 15.20 8.42 -47.13
C PRO A 120 15.66 7.20 -47.97
N PRO A 121 16.75 7.32 -48.73
CA PRO A 121 17.26 6.20 -49.52
C PRO A 121 17.61 5.02 -48.59
N PRO A 122 17.42 3.75 -49.04
CA PRO A 122 17.76 2.58 -48.22
C PRO A 122 19.19 2.66 -47.69
N GLY A 123 19.34 2.61 -46.38
CA GLY A 123 20.65 2.62 -45.74
C GLY A 123 21.48 1.43 -46.20
N ALA A 124 22.72 1.68 -46.59
CA ALA A 124 23.63 0.61 -47.00
C ALA A 124 23.81 -0.39 -45.85
N TYR A 125 23.61 -1.68 -46.15
CA TYR A 125 23.88 -2.74 -45.18
C TYR A 125 25.35 -2.68 -44.73
N PRO A 126 25.65 -2.77 -43.42
CA PRO A 126 27.01 -2.93 -42.98
C PRO A 126 27.58 -4.24 -43.56
N PRO A 127 28.87 -4.26 -43.95
CA PRO A 127 29.49 -5.49 -44.46
C PRO A 127 29.42 -6.60 -43.40
N PRO A 128 29.29 -7.88 -43.80
CA PRO A 128 29.25 -8.99 -42.85
C PRO A 128 30.46 -8.97 -41.91
N GLY A 129 30.19 -8.82 -40.60
CA GLY A 129 31.23 -8.84 -39.59
C GLY A 129 31.96 -10.19 -39.62
N ALA A 130 33.30 -10.14 -39.60
CA ALA A 130 34.11 -11.35 -39.56
C ALA A 130 33.77 -12.17 -38.30
N TYR A 131 33.58 -13.49 -38.48
CA TYR A 131 33.38 -14.39 -37.35
C TYR A 131 34.59 -14.32 -36.40
N PRO A 132 34.38 -14.20 -35.07
CA PRO A 132 35.47 -14.35 -34.12
C PRO A 132 36.05 -15.78 -34.23
N PRO A 133 37.37 -15.95 -34.07
CA PRO A 133 37.99 -17.27 -34.10
C PRO A 133 37.44 -18.14 -32.97
N PRO A 134 37.40 -19.49 -33.11
CA PRO A 134 36.87 -20.39 -32.09
C PRO A 134 37.59 -20.21 -30.73
N GLY A 135 36.90 -19.58 -29.78
CA GLY A 135 37.37 -19.43 -28.40
C GLY A 135 37.46 -20.79 -27.72
N ALA A 136 38.53 -21.00 -26.94
CA ALA A 136 38.76 -22.27 -26.27
C ALA A 136 37.63 -22.60 -25.26
N TYR A 137 37.15 -23.84 -25.31
CA TYR A 137 36.18 -24.35 -24.34
C TYR A 137 36.81 -24.38 -22.93
N PRO A 138 36.15 -23.83 -21.89
CA PRO A 138 36.59 -24.05 -20.52
C PRO A 138 36.44 -25.54 -20.17
N ALA A 139 37.40 -26.08 -19.41
CA ALA A 139 37.39 -27.48 -19.03
C ALA A 139 36.13 -27.83 -18.21
N GLY A 140 35.45 -28.91 -18.59
CA GLY A 140 34.16 -29.28 -17.99
C GLY A 140 34.30 -29.78 -16.55
N ALA A 141 33.45 -29.26 -15.66
CA ALA A 141 33.23 -29.88 -14.35
C ALA A 141 32.49 -31.21 -14.54
N TYR A 142 33.13 -32.32 -14.16
CA TYR A 142 32.49 -33.64 -14.17
C TYR A 142 31.38 -33.71 -13.12
N PRO A 143 30.16 -34.17 -13.45
CA PRO A 143 29.17 -34.52 -12.45
C PRO A 143 29.62 -35.76 -11.66
N GLN A 144 29.50 -35.70 -10.34
CA GLN A 144 29.78 -36.82 -9.43
C GLN A 144 28.88 -38.04 -9.74
N PRO A 145 29.44 -39.25 -9.95
CA PRO A 145 28.65 -40.47 -10.11
C PRO A 145 28.16 -40.96 -8.73
N GLY A 146 27.05 -40.39 -8.24
CA GLY A 146 26.57 -40.66 -6.88
C GLY A 146 25.17 -40.15 -6.53
N GLN A 147 24.25 -40.06 -7.50
CA GLN A 147 22.85 -39.68 -7.26
C GLN A 147 21.91 -40.76 -7.82
N HIS A 148 21.55 -41.74 -7.00
CA HIS A 148 20.54 -42.73 -7.36
C HIS A 148 19.16 -42.07 -7.36
N ALA A 149 18.45 -42.12 -8.49
CA ALA A 149 17.06 -41.71 -8.55
C ALA A 149 16.22 -42.62 -7.64
N VAL A 150 15.66 -42.05 -6.57
CA VAL A 150 14.79 -42.77 -5.63
C VAL A 150 13.50 -43.14 -6.38
N PRO A 151 13.13 -44.44 -6.48
CA PRO A 151 11.88 -44.84 -7.11
C PRO A 151 10.68 -44.21 -6.41
N GLY A 152 9.65 -43.82 -7.18
CA GLY A 152 8.48 -43.13 -6.65
C GLY A 152 7.77 -43.93 -5.55
N TRP A 153 7.42 -43.26 -4.45
CA TRP A 153 6.62 -43.85 -3.39
C TRP A 153 5.26 -44.33 -3.95
N PRO A 154 4.81 -45.55 -3.63
CA PRO A 154 3.46 -45.98 -3.98
C PRO A 154 2.43 -45.11 -3.23
N PRO A 155 1.26 -44.83 -3.83
CA PRO A 155 0.21 -44.09 -3.15
C PRO A 155 -0.25 -44.85 -1.89
N PRO A 156 -0.64 -44.14 -0.81
CA PRO A 156 -1.09 -44.78 0.41
C PRO A 156 -2.34 -45.65 0.17
N PRO A 157 -2.50 -46.77 0.90
CA PRO A 157 -3.62 -47.68 0.70
C PRO A 157 -4.95 -46.97 0.97
N ALA A 158 -5.92 -47.16 0.08
CA ALA A 158 -7.25 -46.58 0.21
C ALA A 158 -7.91 -47.03 1.52
N THR A 159 -8.35 -46.06 2.34
CA THR A 159 -9.01 -46.35 3.62
C THR A 159 -10.36 -47.04 3.38
N PRO A 160 -10.71 -48.07 4.18
CA PRO A 160 -11.95 -48.82 3.97
C PRO A 160 -13.18 -47.93 4.21
N ALA A 161 -14.07 -47.86 3.22
CA ALA A 161 -15.23 -46.98 3.24
C ALA A 161 -16.14 -47.23 4.46
N SER A 162 -16.28 -46.22 5.33
CA SER A 162 -17.01 -46.34 6.59
C SER A 162 -18.52 -46.51 6.37
N ARG A 163 -19.07 -47.60 6.94
CA ARG A 163 -20.35 -48.17 6.49
C ARG A 163 -21.57 -47.50 7.12
N ARG A 164 -22.11 -46.47 6.45
CA ARG A 164 -23.50 -46.00 6.53
C ARG A 164 -24.14 -45.94 7.94
N ARG A 165 -23.71 -45.00 8.80
CA ARG A 165 -24.54 -44.50 9.94
C ARG A 165 -24.60 -42.98 10.11
N GLY A 166 -23.76 -42.18 9.43
CA GLY A 166 -23.72 -40.72 9.58
C GLY A 166 -24.80 -39.91 8.82
N GLY A 167 -25.60 -40.55 7.95
CA GLY A 167 -26.47 -39.84 6.99
C GLY A 167 -27.52 -38.92 7.61
N VAL A 168 -28.07 -39.26 8.78
CA VAL A 168 -29.09 -38.45 9.46
C VAL A 168 -28.50 -37.13 9.99
N LEU A 169 -27.29 -37.18 10.57
CA LEU A 169 -26.64 -36.00 11.15
C LEU A 169 -26.27 -34.98 10.07
N ALA A 170 -25.78 -35.43 8.91
CA ALA A 170 -25.45 -34.56 7.78
C ALA A 170 -26.68 -33.79 7.25
N VAL A 171 -27.83 -34.47 7.13
CA VAL A 171 -29.09 -33.84 6.69
C VAL A 171 -29.56 -32.79 7.70
N VAL A 172 -29.45 -33.06 9.01
CA VAL A 172 -29.80 -32.08 10.05
C VAL A 172 -28.89 -30.85 10.00
N ILE A 173 -27.57 -31.03 9.85
CA ILE A 173 -26.62 -29.91 9.76
C ILE A 173 -26.90 -29.04 8.54
N ILE A 174 -27.16 -29.65 7.37
CA ILE A 174 -27.51 -28.91 6.14
C ILE A 174 -28.85 -28.17 6.30
N ALA A 175 -29.85 -28.78 6.92
CA ALA A 175 -31.15 -28.14 7.17
C ALA A 175 -31.03 -26.94 8.13
N VAL A 176 -30.23 -27.05 9.20
CA VAL A 176 -29.96 -25.95 10.13
C VAL A 176 -29.17 -24.83 9.45
N ALA A 177 -28.14 -25.16 8.65
CA ALA A 177 -27.39 -24.16 7.90
C ALA A 177 -28.27 -23.42 6.88
N ALA A 178 -29.16 -24.13 6.17
CA ALA A 178 -30.12 -23.52 5.26
C ALA A 178 -31.15 -22.63 5.98
N ALA A 179 -31.64 -23.05 7.15
CA ALA A 179 -32.54 -22.23 7.97
C ALA A 179 -31.87 -20.95 8.50
N ILE A 180 -30.60 -21.04 8.94
CA ILE A 180 -29.81 -19.86 9.35
C ILE A 180 -29.58 -18.94 8.15
N MET A 181 -29.20 -19.47 6.97
CA MET A 181 -29.04 -18.66 5.76
C MET A 181 -30.34 -17.98 5.31
N LEU A 182 -31.51 -18.62 5.48
CA LEU A 182 -32.80 -17.99 5.19
C LEU A 182 -33.15 -16.89 6.21
N LEU A 183 -32.91 -17.12 7.51
CA LEU A 183 -33.18 -16.15 8.57
C LEU A 183 -32.24 -14.93 8.53
N CYS A 184 -30.96 -15.13 8.21
CA CYS A 184 -29.96 -14.07 8.14
C CYS A 184 -29.88 -13.40 6.75
N GLY A 185 -30.10 -14.13 5.66
CA GLY A 185 -30.13 -13.55 4.31
C GLY A 185 -31.27 -12.55 4.13
N ALA A 186 -32.42 -12.82 4.75
CA ALA A 186 -33.58 -11.92 4.72
C ALA A 186 -33.38 -10.58 5.45
N SER A 187 -32.44 -10.47 6.38
CA SER A 187 -32.11 -9.21 7.06
C SER A 187 -31.04 -8.40 6.32
N ILE A 188 -30.06 -9.06 5.66
CA ILE A 188 -28.98 -8.38 4.93
C ILE A 188 -29.52 -7.63 3.69
N ASN A 189 -30.37 -8.27 2.87
CA ASN A 189 -30.88 -7.64 1.64
C ASN A 189 -31.61 -6.32 1.92
N ARG A 190 -32.41 -6.26 3.01
CA ARG A 190 -33.14 -5.05 3.43
C ARG A 190 -32.27 -3.88 3.89
N VAL A 191 -30.98 -4.10 4.11
CA VAL A 191 -30.00 -3.03 4.37
C VAL A 191 -29.38 -2.54 3.06
N VAL A 192 -29.10 -3.45 2.12
CA VAL A 192 -28.54 -3.11 0.79
C VAL A 192 -29.54 -2.32 -0.05
N ASP A 193 -30.80 -2.75 -0.11
CA ASP A 193 -31.86 -2.04 -0.85
C ASP A 193 -31.97 -0.57 -0.38
N ARG A 194 -31.85 -0.35 0.93
CA ARG A 194 -31.97 0.98 1.56
C ARG A 194 -30.75 1.87 1.36
N ALA A 195 -29.60 1.31 1.02
CA ALA A 195 -28.40 2.08 0.67
C ALA A 195 -28.47 2.59 -0.78
N ASN A 196 -29.08 1.81 -1.68
CA ASN A 196 -29.12 2.12 -3.11
C ASN A 196 -30.03 3.34 -3.41
N ASP A 197 -31.16 3.48 -2.71
CA ASP A 197 -32.08 4.62 -2.82
C ASP A 197 -31.45 5.99 -2.48
N THR A 198 -30.24 6.02 -1.89
CA THR A 198 -29.58 7.26 -1.43
C THR A 198 -28.50 7.77 -2.39
N ILE A 199 -28.25 7.09 -3.52
CA ILE A 199 -27.18 7.43 -4.47
C ILE A 199 -27.73 8.07 -5.77
N ASP A 200 -29.03 7.92 -6.06
CA ASP A 200 -29.67 8.41 -7.29
C ASP A 200 -30.27 9.83 -7.13
N HIS A 201 -29.51 10.74 -6.49
CA HIS A 201 -29.87 12.14 -6.30
C HIS A 201 -28.83 13.09 -6.91
N GLY A 202 -28.91 13.20 -8.23
CA GLY A 202 -28.71 14.44 -8.98
C GLY A 202 -27.41 15.21 -8.72
N TYR A 203 -26.39 14.89 -9.50
CA TYR A 203 -25.46 15.94 -9.95
C TYR A 203 -26.25 16.88 -10.87
N ALA A 204 -26.88 17.90 -10.29
CA ALA A 204 -27.63 18.91 -11.02
C ALA A 204 -26.66 19.88 -11.72
N ASP A 205 -27.04 20.33 -12.92
CA ASP A 205 -26.21 21.16 -13.81
C ASP A 205 -25.86 22.54 -13.23
N ASP A 206 -24.89 23.21 -13.87
CA ASP A 206 -24.38 24.53 -13.53
C ASP A 206 -25.46 25.66 -13.56
N GLU A 207 -26.15 25.87 -12.45
CA GLU A 207 -26.94 27.09 -12.19
C GLU A 207 -25.99 28.31 -12.00
N PRO A 208 -26.03 29.34 -12.88
CA PRO A 208 -25.12 30.47 -12.79
C PRO A 208 -25.51 31.39 -11.63
N PHE A 209 -24.74 31.31 -10.53
CA PHE A 209 -25.02 32.01 -9.27
C PHE A 209 -24.95 33.53 -9.39
N THR A 210 -26.08 34.15 -9.76
CA THR A 210 -26.23 35.60 -9.92
C THR A 210 -26.33 36.28 -8.55
N LEU A 211 -25.18 36.77 -8.05
CA LEU A 211 -25.12 37.53 -6.81
C LEU A 211 -26.02 38.80 -6.89
N PRO A 212 -26.87 39.07 -5.89
CA PRO A 212 -27.71 40.26 -5.89
C PRO A 212 -26.86 41.53 -5.76
N SER A 213 -27.06 42.47 -6.69
CA SER A 213 -26.35 43.75 -6.79
C SER A 213 -26.68 44.71 -5.64
N GLY A 214 -26.17 44.42 -4.44
CA GLY A 214 -26.39 45.21 -3.22
C GLY A 214 -25.44 44.96 -2.06
N PHE A 215 -24.64 43.88 -2.09
CA PHE A 215 -23.64 43.62 -1.04
C PHE A 215 -22.38 44.49 -1.22
N ALA A 216 -22.44 45.70 -0.67
CA ALA A 216 -21.25 46.50 -0.39
C ALA A 216 -20.50 45.89 0.81
N PHE A 217 -19.46 45.10 0.53
CA PHE A 217 -18.56 44.62 1.58
C PHE A 217 -17.86 45.81 2.27
N PRO A 218 -17.78 45.84 3.62
CA PRO A 218 -17.09 46.91 4.32
C PRO A 218 -15.62 46.93 3.89
N THR A 219 -15.18 48.06 3.33
CA THR A 219 -13.82 48.22 2.79
C THR A 219 -12.83 48.53 3.89
N GLU A 220 -12.71 47.65 4.88
CA GLU A 220 -11.52 47.64 5.73
C GLU A 220 -10.30 47.33 4.86
N PRO A 221 -9.15 47.99 5.11
CA PRO A 221 -7.91 47.69 4.42
C PRO A 221 -7.36 46.37 4.94
N THR A 222 -7.86 45.26 4.39
CA THR A 222 -7.28 43.92 4.60
C THR A 222 -5.82 43.97 4.19
N THR A 223 -4.94 44.12 5.18
CA THR A 223 -3.51 43.90 5.04
C THR A 223 -3.33 42.44 4.66
N ALA A 224 -3.19 42.18 3.36
CA ALA A 224 -3.02 40.83 2.85
C ALA A 224 -1.84 40.17 3.58
N PRO A 225 -2.04 39.04 4.27
CA PRO A 225 -0.96 38.42 5.02
C PRO A 225 0.15 38.03 4.05
N THR A 226 1.35 38.55 4.26
CA THR A 226 2.53 38.20 3.48
C THR A 226 2.81 36.71 3.70
N VAL A 227 2.48 35.87 2.72
CA VAL A 227 2.68 34.40 2.79
C VAL A 227 4.15 34.06 2.51
N GLU A 228 5.04 34.58 3.35
CA GLU A 228 6.46 34.23 3.39
C GLU A 228 6.69 33.08 4.39
N SER A 229 6.26 31.88 4.01
CA SER A 229 6.80 30.63 4.57
C SER A 229 7.37 29.76 3.46
N THR A 230 8.56 30.13 2.99
CA THR A 230 9.34 29.35 2.01
C THR A 230 10.02 28.13 2.65
N GLY A 231 9.73 27.83 3.92
CA GLY A 231 10.23 26.68 4.67
C GLY A 231 9.10 25.73 5.10
N PRO A 232 9.43 24.53 5.60
CA PRO A 232 8.47 23.57 6.09
C PRO A 232 7.78 24.04 7.37
N GLN A 233 6.50 23.73 7.51
CA GLN A 233 5.64 24.21 8.59
C GLN A 233 5.54 23.19 9.72
N ALA A 234 5.63 23.64 10.98
CA ALA A 234 5.28 22.79 12.12
C ALA A 234 3.77 22.59 12.20
N SER A 235 3.32 21.34 12.34
CA SER A 235 1.94 21.04 12.75
C SER A 235 1.71 21.50 14.19
N GLU A 236 0.56 22.13 14.45
CA GLU A 236 0.12 22.52 15.79
C GLU A 236 -0.37 21.33 16.63
N THR A 237 -0.58 20.16 16.00
CA THR A 237 -0.99 18.93 16.69
C THR A 237 -0.16 17.73 16.24
N ALA A 238 0.21 16.86 17.18
CA ALA A 238 0.74 15.53 16.88
C ALA A 238 -0.13 14.77 15.85
N ALA A 239 0.50 13.96 15.00
CA ALA A 239 -0.18 13.05 14.10
C ALA A 239 -1.00 12.02 14.91
N LYS A 240 -2.28 11.89 14.59
CA LYS A 240 -3.27 11.04 15.27
C LYS A 240 -3.46 9.73 14.54
N ASP A 241 -3.36 9.76 13.21
CA ASP A 241 -3.43 8.61 12.33
C ASP A 241 -2.14 8.50 11.48
N ILE A 242 -1.83 7.29 10.99
CA ILE A 242 -0.72 7.08 10.06
C ILE A 242 -0.92 7.84 8.74
N TYR A 243 -2.18 8.08 8.33
CA TYR A 243 -2.50 8.89 7.16
C TYR A 243 -2.05 10.35 7.31
N ASP A 244 -2.02 10.95 8.51
CA ASP A 244 -1.60 12.35 8.70
C ASP A 244 -0.18 12.61 8.16
N LEU A 245 0.66 11.57 8.11
CA LEU A 245 2.04 11.66 7.61
C LEU A 245 2.15 11.93 6.10
N HIS A 246 1.05 11.91 5.33
CA HIS A 246 1.06 12.37 3.94
C HIS A 246 1.42 13.88 3.82
N GLN A 247 1.08 14.68 4.84
CA GLN A 247 1.38 16.11 4.89
C GLN A 247 2.90 16.39 4.85
N VAL A 248 3.72 15.43 5.32
CA VAL A 248 5.19 15.48 5.20
C VAL A 248 5.65 15.39 3.74
N CYS A 249 4.91 14.67 2.90
CA CYS A 249 5.26 14.42 1.51
C CYS A 249 4.71 15.45 0.52
N ASP A 250 3.49 15.94 0.77
CA ASP A 250 2.71 16.77 -0.16
C ASP A 250 2.51 18.22 0.32
N GLU A 251 2.35 18.45 1.63
CA GLU A 251 1.99 19.77 2.20
C GLU A 251 3.18 20.53 2.83
N ASN A 252 4.37 19.92 2.85
CA ASN A 252 5.59 20.49 3.46
C ASN A 252 5.48 20.68 4.99
N VAL A 253 4.66 19.87 5.66
CA VAL A 253 4.40 19.93 7.12
C VAL A 253 5.28 18.92 7.88
N TYR A 254 5.62 19.19 9.14
CA TYR A 254 6.27 18.24 10.05
C TYR A 254 5.63 18.19 11.43
N PHE A 255 5.76 17.07 12.12
CA PHE A 255 5.08 16.80 13.40
C PHE A 255 6.11 16.83 14.54
N PRO A 256 6.31 17.96 15.25
CA PRO A 256 7.43 18.12 16.19
C PRO A 256 7.41 17.15 17.38
N ASP A 257 6.24 16.59 17.71
CA ASP A 257 6.03 15.58 18.76
C ASP A 257 6.41 14.16 18.34
N SER A 258 6.58 13.89 17.03
CA SER A 258 7.02 12.58 16.53
C SER A 258 8.48 12.29 16.93
N PRO A 259 8.87 11.01 17.07
CA PRO A 259 10.22 10.65 17.48
C PRO A 259 11.25 11.05 16.41
N LYS A 260 12.35 11.67 16.84
CA LYS A 260 13.49 12.04 15.98
C LYS A 260 14.32 10.81 15.63
N ARG A 261 14.85 10.74 14.40
CA ARG A 261 15.72 9.65 13.92
C ARG A 261 17.09 9.73 14.62
N SER A 262 17.14 9.14 15.80
CA SER A 262 18.25 9.25 16.74
C SER A 262 18.29 8.03 17.68
N GLY A 263 19.41 7.81 18.36
CA GLY A 263 19.60 6.67 19.24
C GLY A 263 20.13 5.43 18.51
N LYS A 264 19.58 4.25 18.84
CA LYS A 264 19.96 2.97 18.22
C LYS A 264 18.91 2.57 17.19
N ALA A 265 19.37 2.06 16.05
CA ALA A 265 18.52 1.37 15.07
C ALA A 265 17.84 0.12 15.70
N PRO A 266 16.69 -0.34 15.18
CA PRO A 266 16.01 0.15 13.98
C PRO A 266 15.32 1.51 14.13
N HIS A 267 15.25 2.26 13.04
CA HIS A 267 14.55 3.54 12.93
C HIS A 267 13.24 3.36 12.14
N PRO A 268 12.06 3.44 12.78
CA PRO A 268 10.79 3.16 12.12
C PRO A 268 10.47 4.09 10.95
N VAL A 269 10.03 3.50 9.85
CA VAL A 269 9.66 4.17 8.59
C VAL A 269 8.23 3.81 8.18
N VAL A 270 7.61 4.70 7.40
CA VAL A 270 6.41 4.41 6.62
C VAL A 270 6.66 4.71 5.14
N LEU A 271 6.25 3.81 4.23
CA LEU A 271 6.30 4.02 2.78
C LEU A 271 4.95 4.58 2.29
N LEU A 272 4.97 5.79 1.74
CA LEU A 272 3.78 6.55 1.33
C LEU A 272 3.83 6.82 -0.19
N THR A 273 3.12 6.01 -0.96
CA THR A 273 3.18 5.96 -2.43
C THR A 273 2.14 6.87 -3.07
N LYS A 274 2.52 7.54 -4.17
CA LYS A 274 1.65 8.35 -5.02
C LYS A 274 1.90 8.02 -6.50
N ASP A 275 0.97 7.28 -7.10
CA ASP A 275 1.13 6.62 -8.41
C ASP A 275 0.90 7.53 -9.63
N GLY A 276 0.41 8.76 -9.41
CA GLY A 276 0.23 9.79 -10.44
C GLY A 276 0.09 11.20 -9.83
N PRO A 277 0.01 12.26 -10.65
CA PRO A 277 -0.12 13.64 -10.14
C PRO A 277 -1.40 13.84 -9.32
N ASP A 278 -2.51 13.27 -9.79
CA ASP A 278 -3.86 13.48 -9.24
C ASP A 278 -4.29 12.38 -8.25
N SER A 279 -3.45 11.33 -8.04
CA SER A 279 -3.78 10.27 -7.09
C SER A 279 -3.54 10.72 -5.64
N VAL A 280 -4.44 10.32 -4.74
CA VAL A 280 -4.24 10.43 -3.29
C VAL A 280 -3.07 9.53 -2.86
N ARG A 281 -2.24 10.01 -1.93
CA ARG A 281 -1.11 9.24 -1.39
C ARG A 281 -1.61 8.19 -0.40
N TRP A 282 -1.10 6.96 -0.50
CA TRP A 282 -1.49 5.83 0.34
C TRP A 282 -0.28 5.17 1.01
N GLN A 283 -0.45 4.63 2.21
CA GLN A 283 0.56 3.79 2.85
C GLN A 283 0.60 2.44 2.14
N ASN A 284 1.78 1.99 1.70
CA ASN A 284 2.01 0.59 1.37
C ASN A 284 2.45 -0.15 2.65
N PRO A 285 1.64 -1.06 3.23
CA PRO A 285 1.95 -1.74 4.49
C PRO A 285 2.43 -3.19 4.27
N VAL A 286 2.77 -3.58 3.04
CA VAL A 286 3.15 -4.97 2.70
C VAL A 286 4.55 -5.11 2.12
N TYR A 287 5.17 -4.01 1.67
CA TYR A 287 6.42 -4.02 0.90
C TYR A 287 7.66 -4.62 1.58
N TYR A 288 7.59 -4.95 2.88
CA TYR A 288 8.68 -5.56 3.66
C TYR A 288 8.50 -7.08 3.85
N LEU A 289 7.28 -7.61 3.66
CA LEU A 289 6.93 -9.00 3.99
C LEU A 289 7.77 -10.03 3.21
N THR A 290 8.20 -9.65 2.00
CA THR A 290 8.94 -10.52 1.06
C THR A 290 10.40 -10.79 1.48
N ASP A 291 11.16 -9.76 1.89
CA ASP A 291 12.61 -9.90 2.17
C ASP A 291 13.00 -9.67 3.64
N GLU A 292 12.16 -9.03 4.44
CA GLU A 292 12.45 -8.69 5.85
C GLU A 292 11.65 -9.56 6.82
N GLY A 293 10.47 -10.04 6.40
CA GLY A 293 9.67 -11.03 7.12
C GLY A 293 8.36 -10.49 7.68
N THR A 294 7.68 -11.32 8.48
CA THR A 294 6.29 -11.08 8.93
C THR A 294 6.17 -10.99 10.46
N SER A 295 7.20 -10.54 11.18
CA SER A 295 7.11 -10.37 12.64
C SER A 295 6.55 -9.01 13.01
N ASP A 296 5.88 -8.93 14.17
CA ASP A 296 5.36 -7.67 14.74
C ASP A 296 6.46 -6.59 14.87
N ALA A 297 7.72 -7.01 15.06
CA ALA A 297 8.87 -6.12 15.16
C ALA A 297 9.33 -5.58 13.79
N ASP A 298 9.19 -6.37 12.73
CA ASP A 298 9.44 -5.94 11.35
C ASP A 298 8.31 -5.02 10.88
N GLU A 299 7.05 -5.33 11.19
CA GLU A 299 5.91 -4.45 10.92
C GLU A 299 6.07 -3.10 11.63
N ALA A 300 6.35 -3.11 12.94
CA ALA A 300 6.61 -1.88 13.71
C ALA A 300 7.86 -1.11 13.26
N THR A 301 8.74 -1.71 12.45
CA THR A 301 9.94 -1.07 11.89
C THR A 301 9.69 -0.52 10.49
N TRP A 302 9.04 -1.27 9.61
CA TRP A 302 8.95 -0.97 8.18
C TRP A 302 7.59 -0.43 7.75
N ALA A 303 6.53 -0.66 8.52
CA ALA A 303 5.16 -0.27 8.19
C ALA A 303 4.33 0.10 9.43
N SER A 304 4.94 0.74 10.44
CA SER A 304 4.25 1.07 11.70
C SER A 304 2.93 1.79 11.43
N ARG A 305 1.83 1.23 11.95
CA ARG A 305 0.49 1.85 11.93
C ARG A 305 0.29 2.85 13.07
N ASP A 306 1.27 2.97 13.97
CA ASP A 306 1.29 3.93 15.06
C ASP A 306 2.16 5.15 14.66
N PRO A 307 1.57 6.32 14.38
CA PRO A 307 2.30 7.51 13.95
C PRO A 307 3.23 8.06 15.04
N ALA A 308 2.95 7.82 16.33
CA ALA A 308 3.80 8.23 17.43
C ALA A 308 5.08 7.39 17.56
N LYS A 309 5.20 6.30 16.78
CA LYS A 309 6.45 5.52 16.65
C LYS A 309 7.26 5.84 15.39
N VAL A 310 6.66 6.45 14.36
CA VAL A 310 7.33 6.69 13.06
C VAL A 310 8.37 7.80 13.16
N GLN A 311 9.60 7.51 12.75
CA GLN A 311 10.69 8.48 12.68
C GLN A 311 10.90 9.05 11.27
N MET A 312 10.51 8.29 10.23
CA MET A 312 10.73 8.63 8.83
C MET A 312 9.49 8.43 7.95
N ALA A 313 9.18 9.43 7.11
CA ALA A 313 8.23 9.29 6.00
C ALA A 313 9.02 9.09 4.69
N ALA A 314 8.81 7.96 4.03
CA ALA A 314 9.38 7.64 2.73
C ALA A 314 8.33 7.92 1.63
N CYS A 315 8.39 9.12 1.06
CA CYS A 315 7.52 9.58 -0.01
C CYS A 315 7.99 8.99 -1.34
N LEU A 316 7.18 8.11 -1.94
CA LEU A 316 7.47 7.50 -3.24
C LEU A 316 6.55 8.10 -4.30
N ASP A 317 7.11 8.98 -5.13
CA ASP A 317 6.36 9.77 -6.12
C ASP A 317 6.58 9.22 -7.53
N TRP A 318 5.50 8.95 -8.27
CA TRP A 318 5.59 8.77 -9.72
C TRP A 318 5.96 10.11 -10.39
N THR A 319 6.89 10.07 -11.37
CA THR A 319 7.39 11.31 -12.01
C THR A 319 7.28 11.32 -13.53
N SER A 320 7.41 10.17 -14.20
CA SER A 320 7.17 10.09 -15.65
C SER A 320 6.98 8.66 -16.16
N ALA A 321 6.23 8.54 -17.26
CA ALA A 321 6.26 7.37 -18.11
C ALA A 321 7.59 7.32 -18.91
N GLY A 322 8.15 6.13 -19.05
CA GLY A 322 9.33 5.83 -19.86
C GLY A 322 9.01 4.91 -21.04
N SER A 323 9.91 3.98 -21.36
CA SER A 323 9.74 3.05 -22.49
C SER A 323 8.71 1.94 -22.23
N LYS A 324 8.08 1.46 -23.29
CA LYS A 324 7.24 0.24 -23.27
C LYS A 324 8.10 -0.97 -22.86
N ILE A 325 7.63 -1.74 -21.88
CA ILE A 325 8.22 -3.02 -21.47
C ILE A 325 7.58 -4.17 -22.25
N ARG A 326 6.24 -4.30 -22.18
CA ARG A 326 5.48 -5.37 -22.84
C ARG A 326 4.01 -5.00 -23.02
N THR A 327 3.26 -5.81 -23.77
CA THR A 327 1.79 -5.83 -23.71
C THR A 327 1.36 -6.96 -22.76
N CYS A 328 0.45 -6.64 -21.84
CA CYS A 328 -0.20 -7.58 -20.94
C CYS A 328 -1.59 -7.91 -21.48
N LYS A 329 -2.04 -9.16 -21.28
CA LYS A 329 -3.37 -9.63 -21.66
C LYS A 329 -4.15 -9.96 -20.40
N TYR A 330 -5.44 -9.61 -20.40
CA TYR A 330 -6.39 -9.92 -19.34
C TYR A 330 -7.63 -10.48 -20.00
N ASP A 331 -8.06 -11.70 -19.62
CA ASP A 331 -9.16 -12.40 -20.28
C ASP A 331 -10.51 -12.22 -19.55
N ASP A 332 -10.47 -11.67 -18.33
CA ASP A 332 -11.60 -11.49 -17.39
C ASP A 332 -11.67 -10.01 -16.95
N PRO A 333 -12.86 -9.36 -16.90
CA PRO A 333 -14.19 -9.87 -17.26
C PRO A 333 -14.42 -10.00 -18.77
N LYS A 334 -13.51 -9.45 -19.60
CA LYS A 334 -13.49 -9.60 -21.07
C LYS A 334 -12.04 -9.53 -21.56
N PRO A 335 -11.69 -10.24 -22.65
CA PRO A 335 -10.38 -10.12 -23.30
C PRO A 335 -10.02 -8.67 -23.67
N ASP A 336 -8.98 -8.15 -23.03
CA ASP A 336 -8.39 -6.84 -23.32
C ASP A 336 -6.86 -6.89 -23.23
N THR A 337 -6.21 -5.87 -23.80
CA THR A 337 -4.76 -5.74 -23.82
C THR A 337 -4.33 -4.35 -23.39
N VAL A 338 -3.48 -4.29 -22.37
CA VAL A 338 -2.89 -3.05 -21.85
C VAL A 338 -1.38 -3.06 -22.07
N THR A 339 -0.77 -1.89 -22.19
CA THR A 339 0.69 -1.79 -22.33
C THR A 339 1.34 -1.43 -21.00
N LEU A 340 2.26 -2.28 -20.55
CA LEU A 340 3.12 -2.02 -19.40
C LEU A 340 4.30 -1.14 -19.84
N TYR A 341 4.41 0.05 -19.26
CA TYR A 341 5.51 0.99 -19.43
C TYR A 341 6.41 0.99 -18.20
N ARG A 342 7.73 1.16 -18.40
CA ARG A 342 8.65 1.47 -17.32
C ARG A 342 8.32 2.86 -16.80
N ALA A 343 8.01 3.01 -15.52
CA ALA A 343 7.89 4.33 -14.89
C ALA A 343 9.22 4.80 -14.28
N THR A 344 9.31 6.10 -14.08
CA THR A 344 10.35 6.74 -13.29
C THR A 344 9.74 7.26 -12.00
N TRP A 345 10.37 6.97 -10.88
CA TRP A 345 9.91 7.34 -9.54
C TRP A 345 10.95 8.21 -8.83
N ARG A 346 10.52 8.99 -7.83
CA ARG A 346 11.40 9.73 -6.92
C ARG A 346 11.07 9.31 -5.49
N LEU A 347 12.05 8.72 -4.83
CA LEU A 347 11.99 8.39 -3.41
C LEU A 347 12.62 9.54 -2.62
N ARG A 348 11.79 10.29 -1.87
CA ARG A 348 12.21 11.31 -0.92
C ARG A 348 11.95 10.78 0.49
N VAL A 349 12.94 10.81 1.38
CA VAL A 349 12.78 10.36 2.78
C VAL A 349 13.03 11.54 3.70
N TYR A 350 12.07 11.82 4.57
CA TYR A 350 12.10 12.93 5.52
C TYR A 350 12.05 12.42 6.96
N GLU A 351 12.75 13.07 7.87
CA GLU A 351 12.52 12.93 9.31
C GLU A 351 11.19 13.61 9.67
N VAL A 352 10.23 12.84 10.20
CA VAL A 352 8.86 13.30 10.47
C VAL A 352 8.83 14.45 11.48
N ALA A 353 9.79 14.46 12.41
CA ALA A 353 9.88 15.42 13.51
C ALA A 353 10.48 16.79 13.16
N THR A 354 11.02 16.96 11.94
CA THR A 354 11.83 18.14 11.56
C THR A 354 11.73 18.57 10.09
N HIS A 355 11.04 17.79 9.25
CA HIS A 355 11.12 17.85 7.78
C HIS A 355 12.54 17.70 7.20
N ARG A 356 13.51 17.21 7.97
CA ARG A 356 14.88 17.06 7.47
C ARG A 356 14.92 15.99 6.38
N LEU A 357 15.24 16.40 5.15
CA LEU A 357 15.53 15.49 4.05
C LEU A 357 16.74 14.59 4.38
N LEU A 358 16.52 13.28 4.38
CA LEU A 358 17.51 12.24 4.66
C LEU A 358 18.01 11.54 3.38
N LEU A 359 17.14 11.45 2.37
CA LEU A 359 17.43 10.85 1.06
C LEU A 359 16.55 11.50 -0.01
N ASP A 360 17.12 11.78 -1.18
CA ASP A 360 16.38 12.04 -2.42
C ASP A 360 17.03 11.20 -3.52
N LYS A 361 16.25 10.29 -4.12
CA LYS A 361 16.76 9.26 -5.03
C LYS A 361 15.80 9.02 -6.17
N LYS A 362 16.27 9.22 -7.40
CA LYS A 362 15.58 8.77 -8.61
C LYS A 362 15.65 7.24 -8.70
N LEU A 363 14.50 6.61 -8.87
CA LEU A 363 14.33 5.17 -9.09
C LEU A 363 13.65 4.92 -10.45
N ASN A 364 13.75 3.70 -10.96
CA ASN A 364 13.00 3.25 -12.14
C ASN A 364 12.19 2.04 -11.75
N GLY A 365 10.95 1.94 -12.25
CA GLY A 365 10.12 0.76 -12.09
C GLY A 365 10.83 -0.47 -12.64
N ASP A 366 11.03 -1.46 -11.78
CA ASP A 366 11.74 -2.71 -12.04
C ASP A 366 10.80 -3.91 -12.13
N GLU A 367 9.53 -3.76 -11.71
CA GLU A 367 8.46 -4.72 -11.98
C GLU A 367 8.16 -4.81 -13.48
N THR A 368 8.80 -5.75 -14.16
CA THR A 368 8.58 -6.00 -15.60
C THR A 368 7.51 -7.07 -15.88
N THR A 369 6.97 -7.70 -14.84
CA THR A 369 5.90 -8.71 -14.92
C THR A 369 4.54 -8.04 -15.09
N CYS A 370 3.59 -8.70 -15.76
CA CYS A 370 2.22 -8.22 -15.80
C CYS A 370 1.54 -8.49 -14.44
N PRO A 371 0.97 -7.49 -13.75
CA PRO A 371 0.28 -7.72 -12.48
C PRO A 371 -0.95 -8.62 -12.71
N PHE A 372 -1.33 -9.43 -11.72
CA PHE A 372 -2.44 -10.40 -11.85
C PHE A 372 -3.78 -9.71 -12.15
N SER A 373 -4.02 -8.58 -11.53
CA SER A 373 -5.14 -7.67 -11.81
C SER A 373 -4.64 -6.22 -11.73
N THR A 374 -5.35 -5.29 -12.37
CA THR A 374 -4.96 -3.87 -12.41
C THR A 374 -6.17 -3.01 -12.81
N LEU A 375 -6.22 -1.76 -12.34
CA LEU A 375 -7.24 -0.80 -12.75
C LEU A 375 -6.78 -0.12 -14.05
N VAL A 376 -7.58 -0.28 -15.11
CA VAL A 376 -7.21 0.13 -16.47
C VAL A 376 -7.84 1.48 -16.81
N GLY A 377 -7.00 2.50 -16.98
CA GLY A 377 -7.43 3.80 -17.50
C GLY A 377 -7.84 3.73 -18.98
N THR A 378 -8.56 4.76 -19.46
CA THR A 378 -9.03 4.84 -20.86
C THR A 378 -7.92 4.81 -21.90
N ASP A 379 -6.68 5.11 -21.51
CA ASP A 379 -5.49 5.07 -22.36
C ASP A 379 -4.85 3.66 -22.49
N LYS A 380 -5.37 2.67 -21.74
CA LYS A 380 -4.88 1.29 -21.65
C LYS A 380 -3.39 1.15 -21.33
N LYS A 381 -2.85 2.07 -20.52
CA LYS A 381 -1.48 1.99 -19.99
C LYS A 381 -1.49 1.54 -18.54
N ILE A 382 -0.48 0.76 -18.17
CA ILE A 382 -0.12 0.47 -16.78
C ILE A 382 1.38 0.73 -16.60
N TYR A 383 1.79 1.02 -15.37
CA TYR A 383 3.12 1.51 -15.05
C TYR A 383 3.84 0.57 -14.10
N ALA A 384 5.11 0.26 -14.40
CA ALA A 384 5.94 -0.59 -13.55
C ALA A 384 6.19 0.10 -12.20
N ALA A 385 5.74 -0.54 -11.12
CA ALA A 385 6.02 -0.13 -9.76
C ALA A 385 7.50 -0.34 -9.40
N ILE A 386 7.89 0.21 -8.25
CA ILE A 386 9.12 -0.16 -7.56
C ILE A 386 8.85 -1.45 -6.79
N SER A 387 9.68 -2.48 -6.99
CA SER A 387 9.56 -3.73 -6.25
C SER A 387 9.86 -3.54 -4.75
N ASP A 388 9.24 -4.36 -3.90
CA ASP A 388 9.55 -4.53 -2.48
C ASP A 388 11.07 -4.49 -2.22
N HIS A 389 11.81 -5.36 -2.89
CA HIS A 389 13.26 -5.48 -2.76
C HIS A 389 14.01 -4.18 -3.08
N LEU A 390 13.59 -3.43 -4.11
CA LEU A 390 14.21 -2.15 -4.48
C LEU A 390 13.83 -1.02 -3.49
N ALA A 391 12.62 -1.04 -2.93
CA ALA A 391 12.19 -0.13 -1.86
C ALA A 391 12.98 -0.40 -0.57
N ILE A 392 12.94 -1.63 -0.05
CA ILE A 392 13.69 -2.07 1.14
C ILE A 392 15.17 -1.75 0.96
N THR A 393 15.81 -2.17 -0.14
CA THR A 393 17.24 -1.94 -0.37
C THR A 393 17.60 -0.45 -0.44
N SER A 394 16.67 0.40 -0.87
CA SER A 394 16.88 1.86 -0.86
C SER A 394 16.75 2.48 0.54
N LEU A 395 15.92 1.90 1.42
CA LEU A 395 15.65 2.39 2.78
C LEU A 395 16.53 1.74 3.87
N ARG A 396 17.07 0.53 3.65
CA ARG A 396 17.77 -0.30 4.65
C ARG A 396 18.95 0.39 5.34
N ASN A 397 19.64 1.33 4.67
CA ASN A 397 20.71 2.14 5.27
C ASN A 397 20.24 3.28 6.17
N LEU A 398 18.97 3.69 6.11
CA LEU A 398 18.37 4.67 7.03
C LEU A 398 17.65 4.00 8.20
N VAL A 399 17.11 2.80 7.97
CA VAL A 399 16.34 2.01 8.94
C VAL A 399 17.27 1.21 9.87
N LYS A 400 18.29 0.51 9.34
CA LYS A 400 19.15 -0.40 10.12
C LYS A 400 20.50 0.20 10.58
N LYS A 401 20.69 1.51 10.41
CA LYS A 401 21.89 2.29 10.79
C LYS A 401 21.48 3.72 11.14
#